data_AF-A0A5B8XYD0-F1
#
_entry.id   AF-A0A5B8XYD0-F1
#
_cell.length_a   1.000
_cell.length_b   1.000
_cell.length_c   1.000
_cell.angle_alpha   90.00
_cell.angle_beta   90.00
_cell.angle_gamma   90.00
#
_symmetry.space_group_name_H-M   'P 1'
#
loop_
_entity.id
_entity.type
_entity.pdbx_description
1 polymer ?
#
loop_
_entity_poly.entity_id
_entity_poly.type
_entity_poly.pdbx_seq_one_letter_code
_entity_poly.pdbx_strand_id
1 'polypeptide(L)'
;MNRLTAVEYERVYLGDEDTITGERDSSGKTLIHPKHFRTLQEFDEGHAEESKQIFQWRSKYLQPKNWIGIVQVGSLIVEILPKIYRAPKAPGTEGQETEEVFQRKNLLYMLSLSGDLPLRDRDLASQSLHKAPISETLIRLFAEQLLEQLLLGVQHGYVHQEDNLRFLRGKLKFSQHIKHNFARADRFYTVYEEFLADTPLNRIFKATCVRLRDITRRPASQERLDSCLSILDEVSLKPLIAADFDNFTENRQNARFTSLINFCRLVWEGNIATGMRGKTATFALLFDMNAVFERFVAEFMRRHVIRDFPDAQLSPQSKGLREYLLWRLNDKDERKGVLELKPDILVMCGDSPRLIIDTKWKQLATEKGNRYGVTSGDLYQLYAYATRYDCSHNILLYPWVPDVKERDYELRDDARHRISTRFVDLSMDLTQREGREKLTDYLKIIVEGAIPQEEHHASAE
;
A
#
# COMPACT_ATOMS: atom_id res chain seq x y z
N MET A 1 10.18 27.24 0.54
CA MET A 1 10.43 25.78 0.37
C MET A 1 9.84 25.39 -0.97
N ASN A 2 10.55 24.59 -1.77
CA ASN A 2 10.13 24.30 -3.14
C ASN A 2 9.28 23.03 -3.11
N ARG A 3 8.00 23.16 -3.48
CA ARG A 3 7.04 22.06 -3.47
C ARG A 3 6.49 21.87 -4.87
N LEU A 4 6.47 20.62 -5.31
CA LEU A 4 5.83 20.20 -6.54
C LEU A 4 4.73 19.21 -6.17
N THR A 5 3.49 19.49 -6.54
CA THR A 5 2.44 18.47 -6.54
C THR A 5 2.17 18.11 -8.00
N ALA A 6 2.16 16.83 -8.32
CA ALA A 6 1.85 16.33 -9.66
C ALA A 6 0.91 15.14 -9.56
N VAL A 7 0.02 14.97 -10.52
CA VAL A 7 -0.82 13.77 -10.64
C VAL A 7 -0.08 12.71 -11.45
N GLU A 8 -0.34 11.43 -11.21
CA GLU A 8 0.14 10.34 -12.06
C GLU A 8 -0.11 10.67 -13.55
N TYR A 9 0.91 10.46 -14.38
CA TYR A 9 0.89 10.75 -15.81
C TYR A 9 0.68 12.24 -16.17
N GLU A 10 0.70 13.18 -15.23
CA GLU A 10 0.78 14.61 -15.53
C GLU A 10 2.19 14.98 -16.01
N ARG A 11 2.29 15.82 -17.04
CA ARG A 11 3.58 16.35 -17.49
C ARG A 11 3.96 17.58 -16.68
N VAL A 12 5.09 17.51 -16.00
CA VAL A 12 5.73 18.67 -15.35
C VAL A 12 6.86 19.16 -16.24
N TYR A 13 6.74 20.40 -16.72
CA TYR A 13 7.62 20.94 -17.75
C TYR A 13 8.83 21.66 -17.16
N LEU A 14 9.97 21.50 -17.81
CA LEU A 14 11.20 22.21 -17.47
C LEU A 14 11.01 23.70 -17.78
N GLY A 15 11.16 24.54 -16.74
CA GLY A 15 11.14 25.99 -16.85
C GLY A 15 12.52 26.60 -17.13
N ASP A 16 12.60 27.92 -17.03
CA ASP A 16 13.84 28.70 -17.08
C ASP A 16 14.47 28.87 -15.68
N GLU A 17 15.57 29.63 -15.58
CA GLU A 17 16.30 29.86 -14.32
C GLU A 17 15.53 30.77 -13.33
N ASP A 18 14.48 31.46 -13.78
CA ASP A 18 13.64 32.31 -12.92
C ASP A 18 12.38 31.57 -12.41
N THR A 19 12.13 30.36 -12.93
CA THR A 19 10.95 29.55 -12.63
C THR A 19 10.87 29.13 -11.15
N ILE A 20 9.72 29.37 -10.52
CA ILE A 20 9.41 28.84 -9.19
C ILE A 20 8.81 27.44 -9.34
N THR A 21 9.45 26.45 -8.74
CA THR A 21 8.98 25.05 -8.87
C THR A 21 7.61 24.84 -8.24
N GLY A 22 6.73 24.19 -9.00
CA GLY A 22 5.35 23.92 -8.64
C GLY A 22 4.36 25.01 -9.07
N GLU A 23 4.84 26.13 -9.63
CA GLU A 23 3.96 27.11 -10.23
C GLU A 23 3.36 26.61 -11.54
N ARG A 24 2.24 27.22 -11.94
CA ARG A 24 1.61 26.96 -13.22
C ARG A 24 1.80 28.14 -14.15
N ASP A 25 2.16 27.86 -15.41
CA ASP A 25 2.24 28.90 -16.43
C ASP A 25 0.83 29.41 -16.83
N SER A 26 0.79 30.42 -17.71
CA SER A 26 -0.47 30.98 -18.23
C SER A 26 -1.34 29.99 -19.01
N SER A 27 -0.76 28.85 -19.43
CA SER A 27 -1.47 27.74 -20.07
C SER A 27 -1.90 26.64 -19.08
N GLY A 28 -1.64 26.84 -17.78
CA GLY A 28 -2.01 25.92 -16.71
C GLY A 28 -1.03 24.75 -16.52
N LYS A 29 0.13 24.74 -17.19
CA LYS A 29 1.14 23.68 -17.08
C LYS A 29 1.99 23.87 -15.84
N THR A 30 2.17 22.79 -15.09
CA THR A 30 3.04 22.76 -13.92
C THR A 30 4.51 22.82 -14.34
N LEU A 31 5.29 23.73 -13.76
CA LEU A 31 6.70 23.96 -14.08
C LEU A 31 7.65 23.48 -12.98
N ILE A 32 8.87 23.11 -13.37
CA ILE A 32 9.97 22.77 -12.47
C ILE A 32 11.25 23.50 -12.88
N HIS A 33 11.92 24.08 -11.88
CA HIS A 33 13.19 24.79 -12.06
C HIS A 33 14.30 23.81 -12.50
N PRO A 34 15.22 24.20 -13.42
CA PRO A 34 16.27 23.31 -13.96
C PRO A 34 17.11 22.58 -12.92
N LYS A 35 17.56 23.28 -11.88
CA LYS A 35 18.28 22.67 -10.74
C LYS A 35 17.49 21.54 -10.04
N HIS A 36 16.19 21.74 -9.79
CA HIS A 36 15.35 20.74 -9.15
C HIS A 36 15.10 19.55 -10.08
N PHE A 37 14.88 19.80 -11.37
CA PHE A 37 14.74 18.75 -12.39
C PHE A 37 15.95 17.81 -12.39
N ARG A 38 17.17 18.34 -12.48
CA ARG A 38 18.41 17.54 -12.46
C ARG A 38 18.58 16.78 -11.15
N THR A 39 18.35 17.45 -10.02
CA THR A 39 18.47 16.85 -8.69
C THR A 39 17.51 15.67 -8.50
N LEU A 40 16.27 15.80 -8.99
CA LEU A 40 15.27 14.73 -8.94
C LEU A 40 15.59 13.60 -9.92
N GLN A 41 16.13 13.92 -11.10
CA GLN A 41 16.57 12.93 -12.09
C GLN A 41 17.71 12.07 -11.54
N GLU A 42 18.74 12.68 -10.96
CA GLU A 42 19.85 11.97 -10.32
C GLU A 42 19.37 11.08 -9.18
N PHE A 43 18.34 11.50 -8.44
CA PHE A 43 17.71 10.67 -7.42
C PHE A 43 17.03 9.43 -8.03
N ASP A 44 16.17 9.61 -9.04
CA ASP A 44 15.40 8.52 -9.64
C ASP A 44 16.30 7.50 -10.37
N GLU A 45 17.27 7.98 -11.14
CA GLU A 45 18.25 7.12 -11.83
C GLU A 45 19.18 6.37 -10.86
N GLY A 46 19.43 6.93 -9.68
CA GLY A 46 20.29 6.31 -8.66
C GLY A 46 19.71 5.12 -7.92
N HIS A 47 18.39 4.94 -7.98
CA HIS A 47 17.66 3.93 -7.22
C HIS A 47 16.98 2.89 -8.12
N ALA A 48 17.16 2.97 -9.43
CA ALA A 48 16.48 2.11 -10.39
C ALA A 48 17.28 0.80 -10.63
N GLU A 49 16.73 -0.33 -10.16
CA GLU A 49 16.51 -1.44 -11.10
C GLU A 49 15.48 -0.91 -12.13
N GLU A 50 15.67 -1.14 -13.44
CA GLU A 50 14.84 -0.53 -14.51
C GLU A 50 13.32 -0.59 -14.28
N SER A 51 12.83 -1.60 -13.54
CA SER A 51 11.42 -1.82 -13.20
C SER A 51 10.84 -0.89 -12.13
N LYS A 52 11.66 -0.10 -11.41
CA LYS A 52 11.21 0.74 -10.26
C LYS A 52 11.34 2.25 -10.48
N GLN A 53 11.64 2.69 -11.70
CA GLN A 53 11.68 4.13 -12.01
C GLN A 53 10.36 4.83 -11.70
N ILE A 54 10.42 5.90 -10.92
CA ILE A 54 9.27 6.67 -10.42
C ILE A 54 8.74 7.59 -11.52
N PHE A 55 9.65 8.16 -12.32
CA PHE A 55 9.32 9.10 -13.37
C PHE A 55 9.70 8.58 -14.75
N GLN A 56 8.99 9.05 -15.76
CA GLN A 56 9.42 9.01 -17.15
C GLN A 56 10.08 10.34 -17.49
N TRP A 57 11.37 10.28 -17.85
CA TRP A 57 12.17 11.46 -18.17
C TRP A 57 12.18 11.76 -19.67
N ARG A 58 11.97 13.02 -20.03
CA ARG A 58 12.14 13.57 -21.38
C ARG A 58 12.92 14.87 -21.30
N SER A 59 13.47 15.32 -22.42
CA SER A 59 14.33 16.52 -22.46
C SER A 59 13.65 17.82 -22.00
N LYS A 60 12.32 17.90 -22.06
CA LYS A 60 11.53 19.10 -21.73
C LYS A 60 10.55 18.92 -20.58
N TYR A 61 10.37 17.69 -20.09
CA TYR A 61 9.40 17.40 -19.03
C TYR A 61 9.73 16.10 -18.33
N LEU A 62 9.21 15.96 -17.11
CA LEU A 62 9.12 14.70 -16.39
C LEU A 62 7.64 14.33 -16.24
N GLN A 63 7.37 13.04 -16.07
CA GLN A 63 6.01 12.54 -15.91
C GLN A 63 6.01 11.42 -14.86
N PRO A 64 5.29 11.55 -13.72
CA PRO A 64 5.17 10.46 -12.76
C PRO A 64 4.48 9.24 -13.37
N LYS A 65 4.90 8.03 -13.00
CA LYS A 65 4.25 6.77 -13.41
C LYS A 65 3.16 6.37 -12.40
N ASN A 66 3.09 5.09 -12.01
CA ASN A 66 2.11 4.50 -11.10
C ASN A 66 2.51 4.50 -9.62
N TRP A 67 3.58 5.21 -9.27
CA TRP A 67 4.04 5.35 -7.89
C TRP A 67 3.51 6.67 -7.31
N ILE A 68 2.63 6.58 -6.32
CA ILE A 68 2.09 7.76 -5.63
C ILE A 68 2.76 7.92 -4.27
N GLY A 69 2.67 9.12 -3.69
CA GLY A 69 3.24 9.40 -2.38
C GLY A 69 4.18 10.59 -2.44
N ILE A 70 5.29 10.56 -1.70
CA ILE A 70 6.21 11.70 -1.63
C ILE A 70 7.65 11.30 -1.92
N VAL A 71 8.35 12.18 -2.62
CA VAL A 71 9.80 12.15 -2.81
C VAL A 71 10.37 13.49 -2.34
N GLN A 72 11.29 13.46 -1.40
CA GLN A 72 12.04 14.62 -0.93
C GLN A 72 13.51 14.44 -1.30
N VAL A 73 14.06 15.44 -1.98
CA VAL A 73 15.48 15.50 -2.34
C VAL A 73 16.02 16.87 -1.93
N GLY A 74 16.80 16.89 -0.85
CA GLY A 74 17.27 18.14 -0.24
C GLY A 74 16.09 19.01 0.24
N SER A 75 15.93 20.19 -0.38
CA SER A 75 14.86 21.15 -0.08
C SER A 75 13.63 21.02 -0.98
N LEU A 76 13.69 20.17 -2.00
CA LEU A 76 12.58 19.90 -2.91
C LEU A 76 11.70 18.78 -2.33
N ILE A 77 10.39 19.03 -2.26
CA ILE A 77 9.39 18.01 -1.96
C ILE A 77 8.50 17.85 -3.19
N VAL A 78 8.40 16.62 -3.68
CA VAL A 78 7.50 16.21 -4.76
C VAL A 78 6.43 15.31 -4.15
N GLU A 79 5.17 15.70 -4.29
CA GLU A 79 4.02 14.86 -3.95
C GLU A 79 3.36 14.38 -5.24
N ILE A 80 3.20 13.07 -5.37
CA ILE A 80 2.57 12.41 -6.51
C ILE A 80 1.21 11.90 -6.06
N LEU A 81 0.14 12.44 -6.64
CA LEU A 81 -1.24 12.08 -6.34
C LEU A 81 -1.81 11.13 -7.40
N PRO A 82 -2.79 10.28 -7.03
CA PRO A 82 -3.37 9.33 -7.97
C PRO A 82 -4.23 10.04 -9.02
N LYS A 83 -4.33 9.44 -10.20
CA LYS A 83 -5.15 9.93 -11.33
C LYS A 83 -6.66 9.74 -11.13
N ILE A 84 -7.19 10.24 -10.01
CA ILE A 84 -8.61 10.19 -9.67
C ILE A 84 -9.29 11.47 -10.18
N TYR A 85 -10.41 11.31 -10.86
CA TYR A 85 -11.21 12.40 -11.42
C TYR A 85 -12.39 12.72 -10.54
N ARG A 86 -12.58 13.98 -10.16
CA ARG A 86 -13.80 14.41 -9.46
C ARG A 86 -15.00 14.56 -10.40
N ALA A 87 -16.18 14.14 -9.95
CA ALA A 87 -17.42 14.38 -10.68
C ALA A 87 -17.70 15.90 -10.80
N PRO A 88 -18.23 16.39 -11.94
CA PRO A 88 -18.65 17.78 -12.07
C PRO A 88 -19.69 18.12 -11.01
N LYS A 89 -19.47 19.20 -10.25
CA LYS A 89 -20.45 19.70 -9.27
C LYS A 89 -21.67 20.29 -10.00
N ALA A 90 -22.85 20.11 -9.41
CA ALA A 90 -24.04 20.82 -9.86
C ALA A 90 -23.83 22.35 -9.73
N PRO A 91 -24.27 23.16 -10.71
CA PRO A 91 -24.13 24.61 -10.65
C PRO A 91 -24.71 25.17 -9.34
N GLY A 92 -23.96 26.01 -8.63
CA GLY A 92 -24.38 26.64 -7.37
C GLY A 92 -23.92 25.95 -6.08
N THR A 93 -23.22 24.80 -6.15
CA THR A 93 -22.53 24.22 -4.97
C THR A 93 -21.11 24.75 -4.84
N GLU A 94 -20.99 26.03 -4.52
CA GLU A 94 -19.70 26.66 -4.19
C GLU A 94 -19.19 26.14 -2.84
N GLY A 95 -18.27 25.18 -2.92
CA GLY A 95 -17.47 24.70 -1.79
C GLY A 95 -16.02 24.56 -2.23
N GLN A 96 -15.14 25.32 -1.57
CA GLN A 96 -13.72 25.62 -1.84
C GLN A 96 -12.75 24.43 -1.64
N GLU A 97 -13.11 23.21 -2.02
CA GLU A 97 -12.19 22.07 -1.95
C GLU A 97 -11.44 21.88 -3.27
N THR A 98 -10.11 21.96 -3.24
CA THR A 98 -9.25 21.76 -4.41
C THR A 98 -9.22 20.29 -4.85
N GLU A 99 -8.89 20.04 -6.12
CA GLU A 99 -8.77 18.69 -6.67
C GLU A 99 -7.74 17.84 -5.91
N GLU A 100 -6.61 18.45 -5.51
CA GLU A 100 -5.59 17.76 -4.70
C GLU A 100 -6.13 17.25 -3.36
N VAL A 101 -6.97 18.04 -2.67
CA VAL A 101 -7.56 17.64 -1.39
C VAL A 101 -8.52 16.48 -1.60
N PHE A 102 -9.30 16.51 -2.68
CA PHE A 102 -10.19 15.42 -3.07
C PHE A 102 -9.41 14.11 -3.36
N GLN A 103 -8.34 14.20 -4.16
CA GLN A 103 -7.48 13.05 -4.48
C GLN A 103 -6.79 12.49 -3.23
N ARG A 104 -6.29 13.35 -2.33
CA ARG A 104 -5.70 12.92 -1.04
C ARG A 104 -6.70 12.17 -0.17
N LYS A 105 -7.95 12.65 -0.09
CA LYS A 105 -9.02 11.99 0.68
C LYS A 105 -9.27 10.57 0.20
N ASN A 106 -9.52 10.41 -1.11
CA ASN A 106 -9.78 9.10 -1.69
C ASN A 106 -8.57 8.18 -1.57
N LEU A 107 -7.36 8.70 -1.78
CA LEU A 107 -6.13 7.94 -1.58
C LEU A 107 -5.99 7.42 -0.14
N LEU A 108 -6.20 8.29 0.86
CA LEU A 108 -6.12 7.89 2.27
C LEU A 108 -7.17 6.85 2.63
N TYR A 109 -8.39 6.95 2.07
CA TYR A 109 -9.41 5.93 2.23
C TYR A 109 -9.01 4.59 1.58
N MET A 110 -8.45 4.61 0.37
CA MET A 110 -7.97 3.40 -0.30
C MET A 110 -6.86 2.72 0.50
N LEU A 111 -5.90 3.51 1.00
CA LEU A 111 -4.80 2.99 1.81
C LEU A 111 -5.23 2.52 3.21
N SER A 112 -6.32 3.06 3.78
CA SER A 112 -6.84 2.56 5.06
C SER A 112 -7.41 1.15 4.94
N LEU A 113 -7.95 0.81 3.76
CA LEU A 113 -8.45 -0.53 3.46
C LEU A 113 -7.35 -1.48 2.97
N SER A 114 -6.23 -0.98 2.44
CA SER A 114 -5.14 -1.87 1.98
C SER A 114 -4.46 -2.64 3.12
N GLY A 115 -4.63 -2.21 4.38
CA GLY A 115 -4.12 -2.88 5.59
C GLY A 115 -2.66 -2.56 5.94
N ASP A 116 -2.00 -1.71 5.14
CA ASP A 116 -0.59 -1.37 5.31
C ASP A 116 -0.37 -0.18 6.24
N LEU A 117 -1.42 0.58 6.54
CA LEU A 117 -1.34 1.83 7.29
C LEU A 117 -2.12 1.80 8.61
N PRO A 118 -1.61 2.49 9.65
CA PRO A 118 -2.29 2.70 10.92
C PRO A 118 -3.36 3.78 10.72
N LEU A 119 -4.44 3.47 10.01
CA LEU A 119 -5.54 4.39 9.72
C LEU A 119 -6.84 3.88 10.35
N ARG A 120 -7.53 4.74 11.10
CA ARG A 120 -8.89 4.47 11.62
C ARG A 120 -9.90 5.34 10.87
N ASP A 121 -11.17 4.91 10.84
CA ASP A 121 -12.25 5.65 10.17
C ASP A 121 -12.41 7.08 10.72
N ARG A 122 -12.22 7.27 12.04
CA ARG A 122 -12.27 8.58 12.69
C ARG A 122 -11.17 9.53 12.19
N ASP A 123 -10.02 8.98 11.80
CA ASP A 123 -8.88 9.78 11.35
C ASP A 123 -9.23 10.37 9.98
N LEU A 124 -9.83 9.59 9.08
CA LEU A 124 -10.24 10.02 7.74
C LEU A 124 -11.27 11.16 7.72
N ALA A 125 -12.03 11.36 8.81
CA ALA A 125 -12.97 12.47 8.93
C ALA A 125 -12.30 13.84 9.22
N SER A 126 -11.01 13.86 9.56
CA SER A 126 -10.31 15.09 9.97
C SER A 126 -9.94 15.97 8.77
N GLN A 127 -10.55 17.14 8.65
CA GLN A 127 -10.25 18.11 7.58
C GLN A 127 -8.79 18.61 7.58
N SER A 128 -8.11 18.61 8.73
CA SER A 128 -6.72 19.08 8.83
C SER A 128 -5.72 18.09 8.22
N LEU A 129 -6.04 16.78 8.20
CA LEU A 129 -5.21 15.74 7.57
C LEU A 129 -5.14 15.89 6.05
N HIS A 130 -6.23 16.33 5.42
CA HIS A 130 -6.33 16.36 3.96
C HIS A 130 -5.64 17.58 3.32
N LYS A 131 -5.31 18.60 4.11
CA LYS A 131 -4.58 19.81 3.66
C LYS A 131 -3.07 19.67 3.74
N ALA A 132 -2.56 18.76 4.57
CA ALA A 132 -1.14 18.49 4.68
C ALA A 132 -0.68 17.51 3.56
N PRO A 133 0.61 17.53 3.17
CA PRO A 133 1.17 16.50 2.31
C PRO A 133 0.97 15.12 2.95
N ILE A 134 0.75 14.09 2.12
CA ILE A 134 0.45 12.75 2.61
C ILE A 134 1.49 12.20 3.61
N SER A 135 2.78 12.49 3.44
CA SER A 135 3.84 12.00 4.34
C SER A 135 3.68 12.57 5.75
N GLU A 136 3.40 13.86 5.89
CA GLU A 136 3.20 14.49 7.19
C GLU A 136 1.94 13.97 7.86
N THR A 137 0.90 13.74 7.07
CA THR A 137 -0.34 13.10 7.50
C THR A 137 -0.09 11.69 8.04
N LEU A 138 0.64 10.85 7.30
CA LEU A 138 0.95 9.48 7.70
C LEU A 138 1.91 9.41 8.91
N ILE A 139 2.94 10.26 8.95
CA ILE A 139 3.86 10.35 10.09
C ILE A 139 3.10 10.73 11.35
N ARG A 140 2.22 11.74 11.26
CA ARG A 140 1.40 12.17 12.40
C ARG A 140 0.53 11.04 12.92
N LEU A 141 -0.18 10.35 12.03
CA LEU A 141 -1.07 9.26 12.40
C LEU A 141 -0.31 8.07 13.02
N PHE A 142 0.83 7.70 12.44
CA PHE A 142 1.71 6.69 13.02
C PHE A 142 2.15 7.10 14.42
N ALA A 143 2.63 8.33 14.62
CA ALA A 143 3.11 8.80 15.90
C ALA A 143 2.00 8.87 16.95
N GLU A 144 0.81 9.34 16.58
CA GLU A 144 -0.37 9.39 17.46
C GLU A 144 -0.81 7.98 17.87
N GLN A 145 -0.93 7.05 16.92
CA GLN A 145 -1.36 5.68 17.23
C GLN A 145 -0.31 4.89 17.98
N LEU A 146 0.98 5.05 17.66
CA LEU A 146 2.06 4.42 18.42
C LEU A 146 2.07 4.94 19.85
N LEU A 147 1.94 6.26 20.05
CA LEU A 147 1.89 6.85 21.38
C LEU A 147 0.72 6.30 22.20
N GLU A 148 -0.48 6.21 21.60
CA GLU A 148 -1.63 5.57 22.24
C GLU A 148 -1.31 4.12 22.68
N GLN A 149 -0.68 3.32 21.81
CA GLN A 149 -0.35 1.93 22.17
C GLN A 149 0.74 1.83 23.24
N LEU A 150 1.75 2.71 23.21
CA LEU A 150 2.82 2.75 24.20
C LEU A 150 2.29 3.19 25.58
N LEU A 151 1.34 4.12 25.63
CA LEU A 151 0.68 4.56 26.86
C LEU A 151 -0.20 3.47 27.48
N LEU A 152 -0.76 2.56 26.68
CA LEU A 152 -1.44 1.36 27.18
C LEU A 152 -0.47 0.32 27.77
N GLY A 153 0.83 0.48 27.56
CA GLY A 153 1.88 -0.37 28.11
C GLY A 153 2.87 -0.83 27.03
N VAL A 154 4.15 -0.60 27.30
CA VAL A 154 5.27 -1.05 26.46
C VAL A 154 5.33 -2.58 26.45
N GLN A 155 5.51 -3.17 25.28
CA GLN A 155 5.62 -4.62 25.16
C GLN A 155 6.92 -5.09 25.81
N HIS A 156 6.82 -6.01 26.77
CA HIS A 156 7.97 -6.65 27.39
C HIS A 156 8.07 -8.09 26.90
N GLY A 157 9.29 -8.58 26.77
CA GLY A 157 9.57 -9.95 26.35
C GLY A 157 10.80 -10.51 27.05
N TYR A 158 10.89 -11.83 27.10
CA TYR A 158 12.09 -12.51 27.56
C TYR A 158 13.19 -12.34 26.52
N VAL A 159 14.28 -11.67 26.91
CA VAL A 159 15.46 -11.46 26.07
C VAL A 159 16.62 -12.25 26.67
N HIS A 160 17.33 -13.02 25.84
CA HIS A 160 18.54 -13.72 26.26
C HIS A 160 19.66 -12.71 26.57
N GLN A 161 20.17 -12.80 27.79
CA GLN A 161 21.33 -12.04 28.26
C GLN A 161 22.49 -13.01 28.53
N GLU A 162 23.70 -12.58 28.21
CA GLU A 162 24.94 -13.32 28.48
C GLU A 162 25.89 -12.39 29.21
N ASP A 163 26.17 -12.71 30.48
CA ASP A 163 26.81 -11.77 31.39
C ASP A 163 27.71 -12.47 32.43
N ASN A 164 28.63 -11.70 33.02
CA ASN A 164 29.59 -12.21 34.00
C ASN A 164 29.37 -11.62 35.40
N LEU A 165 28.41 -12.22 36.10
CA LEU A 165 27.80 -11.73 37.33
C LEU A 165 28.52 -12.22 38.59
N ARG A 166 28.31 -11.56 39.73
CA ARG A 166 28.86 -12.00 41.03
C ARG A 166 28.08 -13.14 41.71
N PHE A 167 26.98 -13.55 41.10
CA PHE A 167 26.08 -14.58 41.61
C PHE A 167 25.59 -15.42 40.43
N LEU A 168 25.19 -16.66 40.70
CA LEU A 168 24.69 -17.57 39.67
C LEU A 168 23.22 -17.24 39.37
N ARG A 169 22.96 -16.69 38.18
CA ARG A 169 21.60 -16.44 37.64
C ARG A 169 21.44 -17.20 36.33
N GLY A 170 20.41 -18.03 36.21
CA GLY A 170 20.18 -18.83 35.00
C GLY A 170 21.24 -19.92 34.78
N LYS A 171 21.61 -20.16 33.52
CA LYS A 171 22.47 -21.27 33.10
C LYS A 171 23.93 -20.83 33.01
N LEU A 172 24.84 -21.56 33.66
CA LEU A 172 26.28 -21.33 33.53
C LEU A 172 26.80 -21.77 32.15
N LYS A 173 27.50 -20.88 31.44
CA LYS A 173 28.21 -21.22 30.20
C LYS A 173 29.63 -21.66 30.55
N PHE A 174 29.79 -22.96 30.84
CA PHE A 174 31.06 -23.53 31.32
C PHE A 174 32.30 -23.10 30.53
N SER A 175 32.28 -23.22 29.19
CA SER A 175 33.44 -22.85 28.37
C SER A 175 33.82 -21.38 28.50
N GLN A 176 32.84 -20.47 28.52
CA GLN A 176 33.09 -19.04 28.70
C GLN A 176 33.46 -18.70 30.15
N HIS A 177 32.91 -19.43 31.12
CA HIS A 177 33.19 -19.24 32.53
C HIS A 177 34.65 -19.58 32.87
N ILE A 178 35.13 -20.75 32.43
CA ILE A 178 36.55 -21.11 32.60
C ILE A 178 37.44 -20.05 31.94
N LYS A 179 37.11 -19.63 30.70
CA LYS A 179 37.89 -18.63 29.97
C LYS A 179 37.98 -17.27 30.68
N HIS A 180 36.88 -16.75 31.21
CA HIS A 180 36.83 -15.39 31.78
C HIS A 180 37.10 -15.34 33.29
N ASN A 181 36.91 -16.46 34.01
CA ASN A 181 36.92 -16.50 35.47
C ASN A 181 37.90 -17.53 36.06
N PHE A 182 38.85 -18.05 35.27
CA PHE A 182 39.87 -19.00 35.76
C PHE A 182 40.53 -18.59 37.09
N ALA A 183 40.81 -17.29 37.27
CA ALA A 183 41.39 -16.72 38.49
C ALA A 183 40.41 -15.79 39.26
N ARG A 184 39.11 -15.80 38.91
CA ARG A 184 38.08 -14.95 39.52
C ARG A 184 36.90 -15.79 39.98
N ALA A 185 37.06 -16.46 41.12
CA ALA A 185 36.03 -17.31 41.72
C ALA A 185 34.82 -16.50 42.24
N ASP A 186 34.91 -15.18 42.31
CA ASP A 186 33.84 -14.26 42.73
C ASP A 186 32.79 -14.00 41.64
N ARG A 187 32.91 -14.63 40.45
CA ARG A 187 32.01 -14.37 39.32
C ARG A 187 31.59 -15.62 38.57
N PHE A 188 30.41 -15.60 37.97
CA PHE A 188 29.82 -16.65 37.15
C PHE A 188 29.47 -16.11 35.77
N TYR A 189 29.94 -16.80 34.72
CA TYR A 189 29.60 -16.43 33.35
C TYR A 189 28.35 -17.20 32.93
N THR A 190 27.23 -16.49 32.85
CA THR A 190 25.89 -17.08 32.78
C THR A 190 25.08 -16.55 31.62
N VAL A 191 24.17 -17.38 31.13
CA VAL A 191 23.11 -17.00 30.20
C VAL A 191 21.77 -17.13 30.93
N TYR A 192 20.97 -16.08 30.90
CA TYR A 192 19.65 -16.05 31.50
C TYR A 192 18.67 -15.28 30.60
N GLU A 193 17.38 -15.44 30.88
CA GLU A 193 16.33 -14.66 30.22
C GLU A 193 15.84 -13.59 31.19
N GLU A 194 15.73 -12.35 30.70
CA GLU A 194 15.21 -11.23 31.47
C GLU A 194 14.02 -10.60 30.76
N PHE A 195 12.99 -10.24 31.53
CA PHE A 195 11.76 -9.65 31.02
C PHE A 195 11.98 -8.14 30.84
N LEU A 196 12.35 -7.73 29.63
CA LEU A 196 12.79 -6.36 29.32
C LEU A 196 11.90 -5.72 28.27
N ALA A 197 11.86 -4.38 28.27
CA ALA A 197 11.27 -3.57 27.21
C ALA A 197 12.12 -3.57 25.93
N ASP A 198 13.39 -3.96 25.99
CA ASP A 198 14.31 -3.97 24.83
C ASP A 198 14.07 -5.15 23.87
N THR A 199 12.85 -5.26 23.36
CA THR A 199 12.39 -6.31 22.45
C THR A 199 12.63 -5.92 20.98
N PRO A 200 12.69 -6.89 20.04
CA PRO A 200 12.81 -6.59 18.61
C PRO A 200 11.73 -5.62 18.11
N LEU A 201 10.49 -5.78 18.59
CA LEU A 201 9.37 -4.92 18.27
C LEU A 201 9.62 -3.46 18.66
N ASN A 202 10.02 -3.23 19.91
CA ASN A 202 10.24 -1.88 20.40
C ASN A 202 11.48 -1.23 19.76
N ARG A 203 12.50 -2.03 19.40
CA ARG A 203 13.65 -1.54 18.63
C ARG A 203 13.23 -1.05 17.25
N ILE A 204 12.32 -1.77 16.58
CA ILE A 204 11.73 -1.35 15.30
C ILE A 204 11.00 -0.01 15.45
N PHE A 205 10.17 0.13 16.50
CA PHE A 205 9.46 1.38 16.77
C PHE A 205 10.41 2.53 17.07
N LYS A 206 11.41 2.34 17.95
CA LYS A 206 12.38 3.38 18.29
C LYS A 206 13.15 3.84 17.06
N ALA A 207 13.69 2.90 16.27
CA ALA A 207 14.43 3.22 15.06
C ALA A 207 13.55 3.95 14.03
N THR A 208 12.29 3.52 13.87
CA THR A 208 11.33 4.19 12.98
C THR A 208 11.02 5.61 13.46
N CYS A 209 10.78 5.81 14.76
CA CYS A 209 10.53 7.14 15.33
C CYS A 209 11.71 8.09 15.10
N VAL A 210 12.95 7.65 15.37
CA VAL A 210 14.17 8.44 15.11
C VAL A 210 14.23 8.86 13.65
N ARG A 211 14.05 7.90 12.73
CA ARG A 211 14.09 8.17 11.30
C ARG A 211 13.03 9.18 10.88
N LEU A 212 11.76 8.96 11.23
CA LEU A 212 10.67 9.87 10.89
C LEU A 212 10.85 11.26 11.49
N ARG A 213 11.47 11.35 12.68
CA ARG A 213 11.76 12.61 13.36
C ARG A 213 12.74 13.50 12.59
N ASP A 214 13.70 12.89 11.89
CA ASP A 214 14.66 13.58 11.03
C ASP A 214 14.03 14.05 9.70
N ILE A 215 12.94 13.40 9.30
CA ILE A 215 12.23 13.67 8.03
C ILE A 215 11.16 14.74 8.23
N THR A 216 10.31 14.59 9.24
CA THR A 216 9.19 15.50 9.44
C THR A 216 9.66 16.93 9.71
N ARG A 217 8.90 17.89 9.16
CA ARG A 217 9.11 19.32 9.36
C ARG A 217 7.96 19.96 10.15
N ARG A 218 6.96 19.18 10.56
CA ARG A 218 5.82 19.67 11.33
C ARG A 218 6.10 19.54 12.84
N PRO A 219 6.11 20.65 13.59
CA PRO A 219 6.36 20.61 15.04
C PRO A 219 5.43 19.66 15.79
N ALA A 220 4.14 19.62 15.41
CA ALA A 220 3.17 18.71 16.02
C ALA A 220 3.52 17.22 15.83
N SER A 221 4.02 16.84 14.64
CA SER A 221 4.46 15.47 14.37
C SER A 221 5.77 15.16 15.13
N GLN A 222 6.69 16.13 15.18
CA GLN A 222 7.94 16.03 15.93
C GLN A 222 7.69 15.78 17.43
N GLU A 223 6.80 16.56 18.05
CA GLU A 223 6.43 16.42 19.46
C GLU A 223 5.87 15.04 19.80
N ARG A 224 5.01 14.48 18.93
CA ARG A 224 4.44 13.14 19.11
C ARG A 224 5.51 12.05 18.99
N LEU A 225 6.43 12.18 18.04
CA LEU A 225 7.56 11.26 17.91
C LEU A 225 8.51 11.35 19.11
N ASP A 226 8.82 12.56 19.58
CA ASP A 226 9.67 12.79 20.76
C ASP A 226 9.04 12.20 22.04
N SER A 227 7.70 12.25 22.15
CA SER A 227 6.96 11.57 23.23
C SER A 227 7.10 10.04 23.15
N CYS A 228 7.00 9.44 21.96
CA CYS A 228 7.22 8.01 21.77
C CYS A 228 8.65 7.61 22.13
N LEU A 229 9.64 8.40 21.71
CA LEU A 229 11.06 8.17 21.99
C LEU A 229 11.37 8.23 23.48
N SER A 230 10.72 9.15 24.21
CA SER A 230 10.85 9.27 25.66
C SER A 230 10.35 8.02 26.40
N ILE A 231 9.24 7.42 25.95
CA ILE A 231 8.74 6.15 26.51
C ILE A 231 9.68 4.98 26.17
N LEU A 232 10.34 5.03 25.01
CA LEU A 232 11.27 4.01 24.52
C LEU A 232 12.73 4.29 24.92
N ASP A 233 12.99 5.12 25.94
CA ASP A 233 14.36 5.55 26.28
C ASP A 233 15.28 4.36 26.61
N GLU A 234 14.80 3.41 27.40
CA GLU A 234 15.53 2.20 27.81
C GLU A 234 15.73 1.16 26.68
N VAL A 235 15.09 1.36 25.52
CA VAL A 235 15.18 0.45 24.37
C VAL A 235 16.42 0.77 23.55
N SER A 236 17.18 -0.24 23.15
CA SER A 236 18.41 -0.03 22.37
C SER A 236 18.09 0.47 20.96
N LEU A 237 18.78 1.51 20.48
CA LEU A 237 18.73 1.89 19.07
C LEU A 237 19.71 1.03 18.27
N LYS A 238 19.21 0.24 17.32
CA LYS A 238 20.02 -0.60 16.43
C LYS A 238 19.68 -0.32 14.95
N PRO A 239 20.65 -0.42 14.03
CA PRO A 239 20.35 -0.43 12.60
C PRO A 239 19.38 -1.58 12.28
N LEU A 240 18.36 -1.29 11.48
CA LEU A 240 17.40 -2.30 11.03
C LEU A 240 17.78 -2.84 9.65
N ILE A 241 17.59 -4.14 9.46
CA ILE A 241 17.66 -4.84 8.18
C ILE A 241 16.29 -5.47 7.86
N ALA A 242 16.06 -5.84 6.59
CA ALA A 242 14.79 -6.45 6.18
C ALA A 242 14.42 -7.68 7.03
N ALA A 243 15.41 -8.51 7.36
CA ALA A 243 15.21 -9.69 8.20
C ALA A 243 14.71 -9.38 9.64
N ASP A 244 14.87 -8.16 10.15
CA ASP A 244 14.33 -7.78 11.45
C ASP A 244 12.79 -7.77 11.45
N PHE A 245 12.18 -7.48 10.30
CA PHE A 245 10.73 -7.50 10.14
C PHE A 245 10.19 -8.92 9.95
N ASP A 246 10.96 -9.83 9.37
CA ASP A 246 10.54 -11.22 9.13
C ASP A 246 10.41 -12.03 10.42
N ASN A 247 11.15 -11.64 11.46
CA ASN A 247 11.03 -12.23 12.79
C ASN A 247 9.72 -11.86 13.51
N PHE A 248 8.93 -10.92 12.97
CA PHE A 248 7.62 -10.60 13.51
C PHE A 248 6.58 -11.60 13.01
N THR A 249 6.14 -12.49 13.90
CA THR A 249 4.94 -13.31 13.68
C THR A 249 3.78 -12.71 14.47
N GLU A 250 2.69 -12.39 13.75
CA GLU A 250 1.47 -11.92 14.38
C GLU A 250 0.86 -13.00 15.27
N ASN A 251 0.51 -12.62 16.48
CA ASN A 251 -0.15 -13.44 17.48
C ASN A 251 -1.15 -12.59 18.27
N ARG A 252 -1.99 -13.23 19.08
CA ARG A 252 -3.03 -12.53 19.85
C ARG A 252 -2.50 -11.44 20.79
N GLN A 253 -1.24 -11.54 21.24
CA GLN A 253 -0.62 -10.58 22.17
C GLN A 253 -0.06 -9.34 21.45
N ASN A 254 0.31 -9.46 20.18
CA ASN A 254 0.91 -8.37 19.41
C ASN A 254 0.02 -7.87 18.25
N ALA A 255 -1.16 -8.45 18.03
CA ALA A 255 -2.11 -8.04 16.99
C ALA A 255 -2.45 -6.54 17.01
N ARG A 256 -2.45 -5.90 18.18
CA ARG A 256 -2.67 -4.45 18.33
C ARG A 256 -1.58 -3.59 17.66
N PHE A 257 -0.43 -4.18 17.34
CA PHE A 257 0.73 -3.51 16.72
C PHE A 257 0.86 -3.79 15.22
N THR A 258 0.05 -4.66 14.64
CA THR A 258 0.21 -5.14 13.26
C THR A 258 0.27 -3.99 12.24
N SER A 259 -0.67 -3.04 12.30
CA SER A 259 -0.70 -1.89 11.38
C SER A 259 0.50 -0.95 11.57
N LEU A 260 0.98 -0.77 12.80
CA LEU A 260 2.16 0.04 13.10
C LEU A 260 3.43 -0.62 12.54
N ILE A 261 3.54 -1.95 12.65
CA ILE A 261 4.68 -2.70 12.13
C ILE A 261 4.66 -2.72 10.61
N ASN A 262 3.49 -2.87 9.98
CA ASN A 262 3.36 -2.77 8.52
C ASN A 262 3.83 -1.40 8.03
N PHE A 263 3.50 -0.33 8.75
CA PHE A 263 4.02 1.00 8.44
C PHE A 263 5.52 1.11 8.66
N CYS A 264 6.07 0.56 9.74
CA CYS A 264 7.52 0.48 9.91
C CYS A 264 8.15 -0.29 8.74
N ARG A 265 7.60 -1.42 8.34
CA ARG A 265 8.08 -2.21 7.20
C ARG A 265 8.09 -1.38 5.92
N LEU A 266 7.01 -0.65 5.64
CA LEU A 266 6.94 0.30 4.53
C LEU A 266 8.04 1.38 4.61
N VAL A 267 8.33 1.85 5.83
CA VAL A 267 9.39 2.83 6.10
C VAL A 267 10.80 2.29 5.83
N TRP A 268 11.02 0.98 5.91
CA TRP A 268 12.36 0.38 5.85
C TRP A 268 12.63 -0.50 4.62
N GLU A 269 11.64 -1.19 4.05
CA GLU A 269 11.86 -2.24 3.04
C GLU A 269 11.78 -1.80 1.57
N GLY A 270 10.95 -0.82 1.21
CA GLY A 270 10.59 -0.70 -0.20
C GLY A 270 10.45 0.69 -0.76
N ASN A 271 10.23 1.70 0.07
CA ASN A 271 9.73 2.97 -0.46
C ASN A 271 10.44 4.20 0.09
N ILE A 272 11.42 4.00 0.97
CA ILE A 272 12.17 5.07 1.62
C ILE A 272 13.66 4.88 1.37
N ALA A 273 14.12 5.34 0.22
CA ALA A 273 15.54 5.59 0.02
C ALA A 273 15.95 6.81 0.86
N THR A 274 16.26 6.60 2.14
CA THR A 274 17.07 7.58 2.88
C THR A 274 18.52 7.21 2.72
N GLY A 275 19.21 8.00 1.91
CA GLY A 275 20.65 8.00 1.83
C GLY A 275 21.13 9.44 1.75
N MET A 276 22.39 9.64 2.10
CA MET A 276 23.13 10.77 1.60
C MET A 276 23.77 10.34 0.29
N ARG A 277 23.18 10.68 -0.86
CA ARG A 277 23.89 10.56 -2.13
C ARG A 277 24.70 11.85 -2.30
N GLY A 278 25.98 11.79 -1.98
CA GLY A 278 26.82 12.98 -1.82
C GLY A 278 26.47 13.77 -0.55
N LYS A 279 26.07 15.05 -0.70
CA LYS A 279 25.68 15.94 0.43
C LYS A 279 24.17 16.10 0.61
N THR A 280 23.36 15.45 -0.22
CA THR A 280 21.91 15.69 -0.27
C THR A 280 21.15 14.56 0.43
N ALA A 281 20.40 14.91 1.48
CA ALA A 281 19.50 13.97 2.14
C ALA A 281 18.30 13.67 1.24
N THR A 282 17.97 12.39 1.07
CA THR A 282 16.81 11.93 0.32
C THR A 282 15.82 11.24 1.23
N PHE A 283 14.55 11.29 0.87
CA PHE A 283 13.48 10.52 1.48
C PHE A 283 12.44 10.22 0.42
N ALA A 284 11.90 9.02 0.40
CA ALA A 284 10.72 8.71 -0.39
C ALA A 284 9.73 7.99 0.50
N LEU A 285 8.44 8.06 0.19
CA LEU A 285 7.40 7.21 0.74
C LEU A 285 6.40 7.05 -0.38
N LEU A 286 6.61 6.01 -1.17
CA LEU A 286 5.84 5.70 -2.35
C LEU A 286 4.97 4.46 -2.16
N PHE A 287 3.92 4.35 -2.96
CA PHE A 287 3.03 3.21 -3.01
C PHE A 287 2.75 2.87 -4.47
N ASP A 288 2.82 1.59 -4.84
CA ASP A 288 2.42 1.14 -6.16
C ASP A 288 0.90 1.15 -6.25
N MET A 289 0.35 2.04 -7.08
CA MET A 289 -1.09 2.16 -7.23
C MET A 289 -1.78 0.93 -7.83
N ASN A 290 -1.06 0.04 -8.53
CA ASN A 290 -1.66 -1.23 -8.93
C ASN A 290 -1.98 -2.07 -7.69
N ALA A 291 -1.00 -2.24 -6.80
CA ALA A 291 -1.16 -3.01 -5.56
C ALA A 291 -2.15 -2.35 -4.59
N VAL A 292 -2.13 -1.01 -4.47
CA VAL A 292 -3.10 -0.29 -3.64
C VAL A 292 -4.51 -0.49 -4.17
N PHE A 293 -4.73 -0.36 -5.48
CA PHE A 293 -6.06 -0.53 -6.08
C PHE A 293 -6.57 -1.97 -5.94
N GLU A 294 -5.74 -2.97 -6.22
CA GLU A 294 -6.06 -4.39 -6.03
C GLU A 294 -6.56 -4.67 -4.61
N ARG A 295 -5.75 -4.32 -3.60
CA ARG A 295 -6.08 -4.56 -2.19
C ARG A 295 -7.29 -3.77 -1.74
N PHE A 296 -7.40 -2.52 -2.20
CA PHE A 296 -8.55 -1.67 -1.90
C PHE A 296 -9.86 -2.32 -2.39
N VAL A 297 -9.94 -2.74 -3.65
CA VAL A 297 -11.15 -3.35 -4.20
C VAL A 297 -11.46 -4.66 -3.46
N ALA A 298 -10.45 -5.52 -3.27
CA ALA A 298 -10.63 -6.80 -2.60
C ALA A 298 -11.20 -6.62 -1.18
N GLU A 299 -10.60 -5.72 -0.40
CA GLU A 299 -11.03 -5.47 0.98
C GLU A 299 -12.37 -4.73 1.03
N PHE A 300 -12.61 -3.77 0.14
CA PHE A 300 -13.88 -3.06 0.06
C PHE A 300 -15.03 -4.03 -0.24
N MET A 301 -14.86 -4.90 -1.25
CA MET A 301 -15.83 -5.94 -1.57
C MET A 301 -16.06 -6.88 -0.39
N ARG A 302 -15.00 -7.36 0.26
CA ARG A 302 -15.10 -8.24 1.43
C ARG A 302 -15.88 -7.60 2.59
N ARG A 303 -15.67 -6.31 2.86
CA ARG A 303 -16.30 -5.60 3.98
C ARG A 303 -17.73 -5.15 3.70
N HIS A 304 -18.04 -4.76 2.46
CA HIS A 304 -19.27 -4.02 2.15
C HIS A 304 -20.18 -4.72 1.14
N VAL A 305 -19.67 -5.65 0.34
CA VAL A 305 -20.44 -6.28 -0.76
C VAL A 305 -20.76 -7.73 -0.41
N ILE A 306 -19.74 -8.54 -0.17
CA ILE A 306 -19.86 -10.01 -0.04
C ILE A 306 -20.69 -10.42 1.18
N ARG A 307 -20.76 -9.58 2.22
CA ARG A 307 -21.54 -9.87 3.44
C ARG A 307 -23.04 -9.99 3.18
N ASP A 308 -23.53 -9.45 2.07
CA ASP A 308 -24.94 -9.52 1.69
C ASP A 308 -25.24 -10.74 0.80
N PHE A 309 -24.24 -11.58 0.52
CA PHE A 309 -24.35 -12.84 -0.23
C PHE A 309 -23.86 -13.99 0.66
N PRO A 310 -24.75 -14.62 1.46
CA PRO A 310 -24.36 -15.61 2.47
C PRO A 310 -23.56 -16.80 1.94
N ASP A 311 -23.87 -17.24 0.71
CA ASP A 311 -23.22 -18.37 0.06
C ASP A 311 -21.92 -17.99 -0.67
N ALA A 312 -21.62 -16.69 -0.76
CA ALA A 312 -20.45 -16.18 -1.45
C ALA A 312 -19.25 -16.05 -0.51
N GLN A 313 -18.10 -16.55 -0.95
CA GLN A 313 -16.82 -16.36 -0.27
C GLN A 313 -15.84 -15.69 -1.22
N LEU A 314 -15.24 -14.59 -0.76
CA LEU A 314 -14.19 -13.89 -1.49
C LEU A 314 -12.83 -14.43 -1.05
N SER A 315 -12.06 -14.96 -1.99
CA SER A 315 -10.68 -15.38 -1.81
C SER A 315 -9.74 -14.41 -2.55
N PRO A 316 -9.06 -13.49 -1.84
CA PRO A 316 -8.05 -12.64 -2.47
C PRO A 316 -6.90 -13.49 -2.98
N GLN A 317 -6.44 -13.24 -4.20
CA GLN A 317 -5.32 -13.96 -4.84
C GLN A 317 -5.51 -15.50 -4.89
N SER A 318 -6.76 -15.97 -4.87
CA SER A 318 -7.10 -17.42 -4.89
C SER A 318 -6.38 -18.24 -3.81
N LYS A 319 -6.18 -17.68 -2.60
CA LYS A 319 -5.59 -18.43 -1.48
C LYS A 319 -6.40 -19.69 -1.21
N GLY A 320 -5.80 -20.86 -1.51
CA GLY A 320 -6.39 -22.19 -1.32
C GLY A 320 -6.85 -22.88 -2.61
N LEU A 321 -7.01 -22.16 -3.73
CA LEU A 321 -7.46 -22.67 -5.03
C LEU A 321 -6.44 -22.29 -6.11
N ARG A 322 -5.21 -22.80 -5.97
CA ARG A 322 -4.12 -22.46 -6.90
C ARG A 322 -4.27 -23.26 -8.18
N GLU A 323 -4.56 -22.56 -9.26
CA GLU A 323 -4.51 -23.13 -10.59
C GLU A 323 -3.22 -22.79 -11.33
N TYR A 324 -2.81 -23.69 -12.23
CA TYR A 324 -1.61 -23.54 -13.03
C TYR A 324 -1.94 -23.71 -14.52
N LEU A 325 -1.37 -22.83 -15.35
CA LEU A 325 -1.53 -22.86 -16.80
C LEU A 325 -0.57 -23.87 -17.45
N LEU A 326 0.62 -24.05 -16.89
CA LEU A 326 1.68 -24.87 -17.48
C LEU A 326 2.33 -25.78 -16.45
N TRP A 327 2.73 -26.96 -16.90
CA TRP A 327 3.47 -27.97 -16.15
C TRP A 327 4.80 -28.27 -16.84
N ARG A 328 5.83 -28.62 -16.07
CA ARG A 328 7.11 -29.09 -16.63
C ARG A 328 6.93 -30.52 -17.11
N LEU A 329 7.16 -30.76 -18.39
CA LEU A 329 7.30 -32.12 -18.91
C LEU A 329 8.51 -32.78 -18.20
N ASN A 330 8.28 -33.96 -17.60
CA ASN A 330 9.24 -34.77 -16.82
C ASN A 330 9.44 -34.40 -15.34
N ASP A 331 8.64 -33.50 -14.76
CA ASP A 331 8.58 -33.38 -13.29
C ASP A 331 7.70 -34.50 -12.73
N LYS A 332 8.16 -35.20 -11.69
CA LYS A 332 7.40 -36.29 -11.04
C LYS A 332 6.36 -35.77 -10.04
N ASP A 333 6.44 -34.50 -9.71
CA ASP A 333 5.53 -33.82 -8.78
C ASP A 333 4.51 -32.99 -9.57
N GLU A 334 3.41 -33.62 -9.98
CA GLU A 334 2.23 -33.00 -10.63
C GLU A 334 1.53 -31.94 -9.75
N ARG A 335 2.13 -31.51 -8.63
CA ARG A 335 1.63 -30.40 -7.79
C ARG A 335 2.45 -29.12 -7.93
N LYS A 336 3.56 -29.13 -8.66
CA LYS A 336 4.39 -27.95 -8.94
C LYS A 336 4.21 -27.46 -10.39
N GLY A 337 3.15 -26.71 -10.64
CA GLY A 337 3.01 -26.01 -11.90
C GLY A 337 4.06 -24.91 -12.07
N VAL A 338 4.33 -24.54 -13.31
CA VAL A 338 5.39 -23.61 -13.71
C VAL A 338 4.87 -22.17 -13.81
N LEU A 339 3.58 -22.04 -14.16
CA LEU A 339 2.92 -20.77 -14.36
C LEU A 339 1.62 -20.76 -13.56
N GLU A 340 1.68 -20.19 -12.35
CA GLU A 340 0.56 -20.04 -11.45
C GLU A 340 -0.38 -18.93 -11.93
N LEU A 341 -1.68 -19.20 -11.93
CA LEU A 341 -2.73 -18.23 -12.24
C LEU A 341 -3.26 -17.64 -10.94
N LYS A 342 -3.02 -16.34 -10.74
CA LYS A 342 -3.43 -15.60 -9.54
C LYS A 342 -4.36 -14.47 -9.94
N PRO A 343 -5.67 -14.71 -10.11
CA PRO A 343 -6.60 -13.61 -10.23
C PRO A 343 -6.61 -12.80 -8.93
N ASP A 344 -6.72 -11.49 -9.04
CA ASP A 344 -6.71 -10.56 -7.90
C ASP A 344 -7.82 -10.91 -6.90
N ILE A 345 -9.03 -11.15 -7.42
CA ILE A 345 -10.22 -11.46 -6.63
C ILE A 345 -10.95 -12.63 -7.29
N LEU A 346 -11.18 -13.68 -6.49
CA LEU A 346 -12.02 -14.82 -6.85
C LEU A 346 -13.20 -14.88 -5.89
N VAL A 347 -14.43 -14.89 -6.41
CA VAL A 347 -15.65 -15.12 -5.64
C VAL A 347 -16.14 -16.53 -5.92
N MET A 348 -16.23 -17.31 -4.85
CA MET A 348 -16.71 -18.69 -4.84
C MET A 348 -18.13 -18.72 -4.28
N CYS A 349 -18.97 -19.62 -4.80
CA CYS A 349 -20.23 -20.00 -4.16
C CYS A 349 -20.21 -21.51 -3.96
N GLY A 350 -20.14 -21.96 -2.70
CA GLY A 350 -19.69 -23.31 -2.39
C GLY A 350 -18.28 -23.58 -2.96
N ASP A 351 -18.12 -24.69 -3.68
CA ASP A 351 -16.87 -25.07 -4.35
C ASP A 351 -16.75 -24.52 -5.79
N SER A 352 -17.74 -23.76 -6.26
CA SER A 352 -17.79 -23.30 -7.66
C SER A 352 -17.31 -21.85 -7.81
N PRO A 353 -16.29 -21.60 -8.66
CA PRO A 353 -15.92 -20.25 -9.09
C PRO A 353 -17.08 -19.56 -9.80
N ARG A 354 -17.51 -18.39 -9.30
CA ARG A 354 -18.63 -17.64 -9.90
C ARG A 354 -18.20 -16.36 -10.58
N LEU A 355 -17.21 -15.69 -10.01
CA LEU A 355 -16.72 -14.43 -10.52
C LEU A 355 -15.22 -14.30 -10.30
N ILE A 356 -14.51 -14.00 -11.39
CA ILE A 356 -13.11 -13.58 -11.36
C ILE A 356 -13.05 -12.10 -11.68
N ILE A 357 -12.39 -11.33 -10.83
CA ILE A 357 -12.06 -9.93 -11.09
C ILE A 357 -10.54 -9.81 -11.10
N ASP A 358 -10.02 -9.23 -12.16
CA ASP A 358 -8.64 -8.79 -12.30
C ASP A 358 -8.64 -7.26 -12.41
N THR A 359 -7.96 -6.61 -11.47
CA THR A 359 -7.96 -5.15 -11.32
C THR A 359 -6.80 -4.54 -12.08
N LYS A 360 -7.04 -3.41 -12.75
CA LYS A 360 -6.01 -2.73 -13.54
C LYS A 360 -6.06 -1.22 -13.30
N TRP A 361 -4.99 -0.65 -12.75
CA TRP A 361 -4.86 0.80 -12.54
C TRP A 361 -4.43 1.55 -13.83
N LYS A 362 -5.28 1.51 -14.87
CA LYS A 362 -5.02 2.10 -16.19
C LYS A 362 -6.14 3.05 -16.60
N GLN A 363 -5.79 4.10 -17.35
CA GLN A 363 -6.79 4.95 -18.02
C GLN A 363 -7.09 4.33 -19.38
N LEU A 364 -8.33 3.89 -19.56
CA LEU A 364 -8.80 3.42 -20.86
C LEU A 364 -9.07 4.62 -21.79
N ALA A 365 -8.88 4.39 -23.08
CA ALA A 365 -9.07 5.41 -24.11
C ALA A 365 -10.55 5.46 -24.54
N THR A 366 -11.03 6.65 -24.87
CA THR A 366 -12.37 6.88 -25.42
C THR A 366 -12.44 6.52 -26.91
N GLU A 367 -11.33 6.70 -27.64
CA GLU A 367 -11.23 6.43 -29.06
C GLU A 367 -11.11 4.93 -29.39
N LYS A 368 -11.66 4.53 -30.55
CA LYS A 368 -11.66 3.13 -31.03
C LYS A 368 -10.26 2.53 -31.26
N GLY A 369 -9.20 3.35 -31.25
CA GLY A 369 -7.82 2.91 -31.46
C GLY A 369 -7.35 1.93 -30.38
N ASN A 370 -6.71 0.84 -30.80
CA ASN A 370 -6.11 -0.19 -29.92
C ASN A 370 -7.04 -0.70 -28.80
N ARG A 371 -8.25 -1.17 -29.16
CA ARG A 371 -9.23 -1.75 -28.22
C ARG A 371 -9.55 -0.83 -27.03
N TYR A 372 -9.63 0.49 -27.28
CA TYR A 372 -9.97 1.48 -26.25
C TYR A 372 -9.02 1.44 -25.04
N GLY A 373 -7.75 1.08 -25.26
CA GLY A 373 -6.74 0.98 -24.21
C GLY A 373 -6.69 -0.37 -23.48
N VAL A 374 -7.58 -1.32 -23.78
CA VAL A 374 -7.48 -2.69 -23.26
C VAL A 374 -6.36 -3.43 -23.97
N THR A 375 -5.35 -3.88 -23.21
CA THR A 375 -4.18 -4.54 -23.79
C THR A 375 -4.49 -5.99 -24.13
N SER A 376 -3.86 -6.54 -25.18
CA SER A 376 -4.00 -7.97 -25.50
C SER A 376 -3.57 -8.85 -24.32
N GLY A 377 -2.55 -8.44 -23.55
CA GLY A 377 -2.08 -9.16 -22.38
C GLY A 377 -3.16 -9.31 -21.31
N ASP A 378 -3.89 -8.23 -21.01
CA ASP A 378 -5.00 -8.26 -20.03
C ASP A 378 -6.11 -9.24 -20.49
N LEU A 379 -6.44 -9.25 -21.78
CA LEU A 379 -7.44 -10.17 -22.35
C LEU A 379 -6.98 -11.63 -22.34
N TYR A 380 -5.72 -11.91 -22.68
CA TYR A 380 -5.16 -13.27 -22.64
C TYR A 380 -5.06 -13.79 -21.20
N GLN A 381 -4.72 -12.93 -20.25
CA GLN A 381 -4.72 -13.28 -18.83
C GLN A 381 -6.12 -13.69 -18.37
N LEU A 382 -7.13 -12.89 -18.70
CA LEU A 382 -8.51 -13.20 -18.32
C LEU A 382 -9.07 -14.43 -19.04
N TYR A 383 -8.68 -14.67 -20.30
CA TYR A 383 -9.00 -15.92 -21.01
C TYR A 383 -8.41 -17.15 -20.30
N ALA A 384 -7.16 -17.08 -19.85
CA ALA A 384 -6.53 -18.16 -19.10
C ALA A 384 -7.25 -18.41 -17.77
N TYR A 385 -7.70 -17.35 -17.09
CA TYR A 385 -8.48 -17.47 -15.87
C TYR A 385 -9.85 -18.11 -16.13
N ALA A 386 -10.60 -17.59 -17.10
CA ALA A 386 -11.93 -18.08 -17.46
C ALA A 386 -11.93 -19.58 -17.76
N THR A 387 -10.99 -20.03 -18.58
CA THR A 387 -10.88 -21.42 -19.01
C THR A 387 -10.33 -22.34 -17.93
N ARG A 388 -9.34 -21.91 -17.13
CA ARG A 388 -8.72 -22.79 -16.15
C ARG A 388 -9.55 -22.99 -14.89
N TYR A 389 -10.23 -21.93 -14.43
CA TYR A 389 -11.14 -21.97 -13.29
C TYR A 389 -12.58 -22.34 -13.68
N ASP A 390 -12.86 -22.58 -14.97
CA ASP A 390 -14.21 -22.82 -15.51
C ASP A 390 -15.25 -21.77 -15.03
N CYS A 391 -14.82 -20.50 -14.99
CA CYS A 391 -15.62 -19.41 -14.42
C CYS A 391 -16.42 -18.69 -15.51
N SER A 392 -17.73 -18.58 -15.33
CA SER A 392 -18.61 -17.96 -16.34
C SER A 392 -18.46 -16.45 -16.43
N HIS A 393 -18.18 -15.77 -15.31
CA HIS A 393 -18.06 -14.31 -15.26
C HIS A 393 -16.64 -13.88 -14.93
N ASN A 394 -16.03 -13.12 -15.84
CA ASN A 394 -14.65 -12.68 -15.73
C ASN A 394 -14.56 -11.19 -16.05
N ILE A 395 -14.01 -10.40 -15.14
CA ILE A 395 -14.07 -8.94 -15.20
C ILE A 395 -12.67 -8.35 -15.15
N LEU A 396 -12.37 -7.47 -16.11
CA LEU A 396 -11.31 -6.49 -15.98
C LEU A 396 -11.89 -5.23 -15.35
N LEU A 397 -11.48 -4.93 -14.12
CA LEU A 397 -11.98 -3.82 -13.34
C LEU A 397 -10.97 -2.67 -13.33
N TYR A 398 -11.38 -1.51 -13.85
CA TYR A 398 -10.54 -0.32 -13.97
C TYR A 398 -11.02 0.80 -13.05
N PRO A 399 -10.21 1.80 -12.71
CA PRO A 399 -10.74 3.06 -12.20
C PRO A 399 -11.60 3.74 -13.27
N TRP A 400 -12.70 4.35 -12.86
CA TRP A 400 -13.57 5.09 -13.77
C TRP A 400 -12.84 6.28 -14.40
N VAL A 401 -13.14 6.52 -15.68
CA VAL A 401 -12.65 7.63 -16.47
C VAL A 401 -13.83 8.24 -17.24
N PRO A 402 -13.92 9.57 -17.36
CA PRO A 402 -14.96 10.22 -18.15
C PRO A 402 -15.04 9.66 -19.58
N ASP A 403 -16.28 9.54 -20.09
CA ASP A 403 -16.60 9.14 -21.46
C ASP A 403 -16.17 7.72 -21.90
N VAL A 404 -15.67 6.90 -20.98
CA VAL A 404 -15.39 5.48 -21.23
C VAL A 404 -16.59 4.62 -20.84
N LYS A 405 -16.99 3.70 -21.74
CA LYS A 405 -18.14 2.81 -21.55
C LYS A 405 -17.71 1.40 -21.17
N GLU A 406 -18.55 0.74 -20.38
CA GLU A 406 -18.47 -0.70 -20.12
C GLU A 406 -18.66 -1.50 -21.41
N ARG A 407 -18.08 -2.69 -21.45
CA ARG A 407 -18.14 -3.59 -22.59
C ARG A 407 -18.20 -5.03 -22.12
N ASP A 408 -18.82 -5.85 -22.95
CA ASP A 408 -18.90 -7.28 -22.79
C ASP A 408 -18.35 -7.95 -24.04
N TYR A 409 -17.69 -9.07 -23.82
CA TYR A 409 -17.02 -9.89 -24.81
C TYR A 409 -17.36 -11.35 -24.51
N GLU A 410 -17.47 -12.14 -25.57
CA GLU A 410 -17.68 -13.59 -25.48
C GLU A 410 -16.51 -14.28 -26.18
N LEU A 411 -16.15 -15.47 -25.68
CA LEU A 411 -15.20 -16.31 -26.39
C LEU A 411 -15.87 -16.86 -27.64
N ARG A 412 -15.18 -16.74 -28.78
CA ARG A 412 -15.73 -17.09 -30.10
C ARG A 412 -16.32 -18.50 -30.16
N ASP A 413 -15.70 -19.45 -29.46
CA ASP A 413 -16.06 -20.87 -29.49
C ASP A 413 -16.58 -21.40 -28.14
N ASP A 414 -16.74 -20.53 -27.12
CA ASP A 414 -17.27 -20.91 -25.81
C ASP A 414 -18.05 -19.76 -25.15
N ALA A 415 -19.34 -19.66 -25.48
CA ALA A 415 -20.23 -18.62 -24.95
C ALA A 415 -20.51 -18.76 -23.44
N ARG A 416 -20.04 -19.84 -22.77
CA ARG A 416 -20.21 -20.02 -21.33
C ARG A 416 -19.35 -19.05 -20.51
N HIS A 417 -18.27 -18.53 -21.12
CA HIS A 417 -17.36 -17.59 -20.48
C HIS A 417 -17.55 -16.18 -21.06
N ARG A 418 -18.08 -15.30 -20.21
CA ARG A 418 -18.21 -13.87 -20.49
C ARG A 418 -17.01 -13.13 -19.91
N ILE A 419 -16.43 -12.26 -20.73
CA ILE A 419 -15.38 -11.32 -20.36
C ILE A 419 -15.96 -9.91 -20.40
N SER A 420 -15.80 -9.15 -19.33
CA SER A 420 -16.42 -7.85 -19.17
C SER A 420 -15.42 -6.80 -18.70
N THR A 421 -15.54 -5.56 -19.19
CA THR A 421 -14.82 -4.41 -18.64
C THR A 421 -15.77 -3.58 -17.80
N ARG A 422 -15.41 -3.34 -16.55
CA ARG A 422 -16.20 -2.58 -15.55
C ARG A 422 -15.34 -1.52 -14.88
N PHE A 423 -15.97 -0.59 -14.15
CA PHE A 423 -15.28 0.58 -13.59
C PHE A 423 -15.63 0.82 -12.13
N VAL A 424 -14.61 1.02 -11.30
CA VAL A 424 -14.77 1.55 -9.93
C VAL A 424 -14.83 3.06 -10.00
N ASP A 425 -16.00 3.61 -9.70
CA ASP A 425 -16.19 5.06 -9.64
C ASP A 425 -15.58 5.66 -8.37
N LEU A 426 -14.42 6.30 -8.55
CA LEU A 426 -13.70 7.04 -7.51
C LEU A 426 -13.97 8.55 -7.59
N SER A 427 -14.99 8.98 -8.34
CA SER A 427 -15.31 10.40 -8.55
C SER A 427 -16.09 11.05 -7.41
N MET A 428 -16.47 10.25 -6.42
CA MET A 428 -17.09 10.68 -5.18
C MET A 428 -16.11 10.59 -4.00
N ASP A 429 -16.38 11.37 -2.95
CA ASP A 429 -15.56 11.36 -1.73
C ASP A 429 -15.87 10.11 -0.91
N LEU A 430 -14.94 9.14 -0.91
CA LEU A 430 -15.09 7.86 -0.20
C LEU A 430 -15.00 8.02 1.33
N THR A 431 -14.54 9.17 1.83
CA THR A 431 -14.63 9.48 3.27
C THR A 431 -16.09 9.73 3.68
N GLN A 432 -16.96 10.06 2.74
CA GLN A 432 -18.40 10.23 2.97
C GLN A 432 -19.15 8.92 2.78
N ARG A 433 -20.21 8.75 3.58
CA ARG A 433 -21.06 7.54 3.54
C ARG A 433 -21.73 7.35 2.18
N GLU A 434 -22.26 8.42 1.59
CA GLU A 434 -22.95 8.39 0.30
C GLU A 434 -22.04 7.86 -0.83
N GLY A 435 -20.78 8.31 -0.87
CA GLY A 435 -19.81 7.84 -1.87
C GLY A 435 -19.55 6.34 -1.74
N ARG A 436 -19.48 5.82 -0.50
CA ARG A 436 -19.30 4.39 -0.24
C ARG A 436 -20.53 3.57 -0.59
N GLU A 437 -21.73 4.07 -0.29
CA GLU A 437 -22.99 3.38 -0.60
C GLU A 437 -23.14 3.20 -2.11
N LYS A 438 -22.92 4.26 -2.90
CA LYS A 438 -22.98 4.15 -4.37
C LYS A 438 -21.96 3.17 -4.95
N LEU A 439 -20.73 3.17 -4.44
CA LEU A 439 -19.73 2.18 -4.84
C LEU A 439 -20.14 0.76 -4.43
N THR A 440 -20.73 0.61 -3.24
CA THR A 440 -21.23 -0.68 -2.74
C THR A 440 -22.34 -1.21 -3.64
N ASP A 441 -23.33 -0.39 -3.95
CA ASP A 441 -24.47 -0.76 -4.80
C ASP A 441 -24.03 -1.18 -6.20
N TYR A 442 -23.09 -0.44 -6.80
CA TYR A 442 -22.53 -0.82 -8.09
C TYR A 442 -21.79 -2.17 -8.06
N LEU A 443 -20.94 -2.40 -7.05
CA LEU A 443 -20.21 -3.66 -6.91
C LEU A 443 -21.15 -4.85 -6.57
N LYS A 444 -22.27 -4.59 -5.89
CA LYS A 444 -23.32 -5.61 -5.67
C LYS A 444 -23.95 -6.04 -6.98
N ILE A 445 -24.31 -5.12 -7.87
CA ILE A 445 -24.86 -5.44 -9.19
C ILE A 445 -23.91 -6.37 -9.97
N ILE A 446 -22.59 -6.13 -9.87
CA ILE A 446 -21.58 -7.00 -10.48
C ILE A 446 -21.61 -8.41 -9.89
N VAL A 447 -21.71 -8.54 -8.57
CA VAL A 447 -21.73 -9.84 -7.87
C VAL A 447 -23.06 -10.58 -8.12
N GLU A 448 -24.20 -9.88 -8.05
CA GLU A 448 -25.55 -10.40 -8.34
C GLU A 448 -25.65 -10.98 -9.74
N GLY A 449 -25.04 -10.31 -10.74
CA GLY A 449 -25.03 -10.81 -12.10
C GLY A 449 -24.25 -12.11 -12.29
N ALA A 450 -23.38 -12.46 -11.34
CA ALA A 450 -22.50 -13.63 -11.43
C ALA A 450 -22.92 -14.81 -10.54
N ILE A 451 -23.68 -14.56 -9.47
CA ILE A 451 -24.17 -15.59 -8.56
C ILE A 451 -25.56 -16.06 -9.02
N PRO A 452 -25.83 -17.38 -9.07
CA PRO A 452 -27.17 -17.87 -9.37
C PRO A 452 -28.17 -17.33 -8.34
N GLN A 453 -29.27 -16.71 -8.78
CA GLN A 453 -30.38 -16.45 -7.87
C GLN A 453 -31.05 -17.79 -7.55
N GLU A 454 -31.24 -18.11 -6.28
CA GLU A 454 -32.12 -19.22 -5.92
C GLU A 454 -33.50 -18.92 -6.52
N GLU A 455 -33.90 -19.72 -7.52
CA GLU A 455 -35.31 -19.82 -7.86
C GLU A 455 -36.00 -20.35 -6.61
N HIS A 456 -36.61 -19.46 -5.83
CA HIS A 456 -37.66 -19.84 -4.89
C HIS A 456 -38.80 -20.43 -5.73
N HIS A 457 -38.66 -21.71 -6.09
CA HIS A 457 -39.77 -22.56 -6.43
C HIS A 457 -40.67 -22.59 -5.19
N ALA A 458 -41.66 -21.70 -5.19
CA ALA A 458 -42.87 -21.89 -4.43
C ALA A 458 -43.43 -23.26 -4.82
N SER A 459 -43.08 -24.27 -4.03
CA SER A 459 -43.80 -25.52 -3.97
C SER A 459 -45.13 -25.18 -3.32
N ALA A 460 -46.07 -24.70 -4.12
CA ALA A 460 -47.47 -24.70 -3.77
C ALA A 460 -47.97 -26.14 -4.00
N GLU A 461 -48.16 -26.84 -2.88
CA GLU A 461 -48.99 -28.04 -2.76
C GLU A 461 -50.43 -27.80 -3.27
#